data_AF-A0AAW1M6A7-F1
#
_entry.id   AF-A0AAW1M6A7-F1
#
_cell.length_a   1.000
_cell.length_b   1.000
_cell.length_c   1.000
_cell.angle_alpha   90.00
_cell.angle_beta   90.00
_cell.angle_gamma   90.00
#
_symmetry.space_group_name_H-M   'P 1'
#
loop_
_entity.id
_entity.type
_entity.pdbx_description
1 polymer ?
#
loop_
_entity_poly.entity_id
_entity_poly.type
_entity_poly.pdbx_seq_one_letter_code
_entity_poly.pdbx_strand_id
1 'polypeptide(L)'
;MGPTHDEIDFEFLGNVTGQPYTLHTNVFAQGKGNREQQFHLWFDPTTEFHTYSILWNPQRIVFLVDRIPIREFKNMESKGVSFPKNQPMRVYSSLWNADDWATQGGRVKADWSKAPFIASFKKYNANACIVASGTSSCGSSSGTTSGSNWLTQELDSAGLERMKWVQKNYMVYNYCADLQRFPQGLPTECTTTS
;
A
#
# COMPACT_ATOMS: atom_id res chain seq x y z
N MET A 1 -8.28 1.36 15.69
CA MET A 1 -7.43 2.57 15.62
C MET A 1 -8.25 3.81 15.97
N GLY A 2 -7.62 4.96 16.23
CA GLY A 2 -8.34 6.21 16.54
C GLY A 2 -9.01 6.84 15.30
N PRO A 3 -9.91 7.83 15.46
CA PRO A 3 -10.68 8.41 14.35
C PRO A 3 -9.84 9.19 13.34
N THR A 4 -8.61 9.58 13.66
CA THR A 4 -7.71 10.39 12.82
C THR A 4 -6.39 9.67 12.52
N HIS A 5 -6.39 8.33 12.51
CA HIS A 5 -5.19 7.54 12.28
C HIS A 5 -4.67 7.67 10.84
N ASP A 6 -3.38 7.41 10.69
CA ASP A 6 -2.71 7.22 9.41
C ASP A 6 -2.41 5.72 9.26
N GLU A 7 -2.55 5.18 8.04
CA GLU A 7 -2.35 3.75 7.73
C GLU A 7 -1.98 3.55 6.26
N ILE A 8 -1.14 2.53 5.98
CA ILE A 8 -0.65 2.19 4.64
C ILE A 8 -0.69 0.66 4.51
N ASP A 9 -1.52 0.17 3.61
CA ASP A 9 -1.92 -1.25 3.64
C ASP A 9 -1.40 -2.07 2.48
N PHE A 10 -0.93 -3.27 2.81
CA PHE A 10 -0.96 -4.42 1.93
C PHE A 10 -1.88 -5.48 2.55
N GLU A 11 -2.92 -5.86 1.81
CA GLU A 11 -3.85 -6.89 2.21
C GLU A 11 -3.92 -7.96 1.11
N PHE A 12 -3.71 -9.22 1.47
CA PHE A 12 -3.81 -10.35 0.55
C PHE A 12 -5.18 -10.98 0.70
N LEU A 13 -6.04 -10.77 -0.29
CA LEU A 13 -7.38 -11.33 -0.29
C LEU A 13 -7.30 -12.75 -0.88
N GLY A 14 -7.60 -13.74 -0.05
CA GLY A 14 -7.63 -15.15 -0.43
C GLY A 14 -8.73 -15.48 -1.43
N ASN A 15 -8.65 -16.67 -2.01
CA ASN A 15 -9.62 -17.15 -2.99
C ASN A 15 -9.85 -18.66 -2.89
N VAL A 16 -10.82 -19.16 -3.65
CA VAL A 16 -10.99 -20.61 -3.83
C VAL A 16 -9.82 -21.20 -4.63
N THR A 17 -9.55 -22.49 -4.42
CA THR A 17 -8.46 -23.20 -5.11
C THR A 17 -8.52 -23.01 -6.62
N GLY A 18 -7.38 -22.64 -7.23
CA GLY A 18 -7.26 -22.41 -8.67
C GLY A 18 -7.69 -21.01 -9.14
N GLN A 19 -8.17 -20.14 -8.24
CA GLN A 19 -8.46 -18.74 -8.55
C GLN A 19 -7.37 -17.82 -7.99
N PRO A 20 -7.08 -16.68 -8.64
CA PRO A 20 -5.98 -15.82 -8.25
C PRO A 20 -6.25 -15.13 -6.90
N TYR A 21 -5.17 -14.93 -6.13
CA TYR A 21 -5.18 -13.98 -5.02
C TYR A 21 -5.31 -12.54 -5.55
N THR A 22 -5.86 -11.66 -4.72
CA THR A 22 -5.89 -10.23 -4.98
C THR A 22 -4.99 -9.53 -3.98
N LEU A 23 -4.00 -8.77 -4.47
CA LEU A 23 -3.25 -7.84 -3.66
C LEU A 23 -4.01 -6.52 -3.59
N HIS A 24 -4.44 -6.15 -2.40
CA HIS A 24 -5.18 -4.95 -2.11
C HIS A 24 -4.26 -3.94 -1.40
N THR A 25 -4.32 -2.68 -1.83
CA THR A 25 -3.58 -1.58 -1.20
C THR A 25 -4.53 -0.46 -0.82
N ASN A 26 -4.30 0.16 0.33
CA ASN A 26 -5.05 1.33 0.78
C ASN A 26 -4.13 2.35 1.47
N VAL A 27 -4.63 3.58 1.59
CA VAL A 27 -3.93 4.65 2.32
C VAL A 27 -4.97 5.44 3.12
N PHE A 28 -4.82 5.42 4.43
CA PHE A 28 -5.55 6.31 5.35
C PHE A 28 -4.65 7.48 5.74
N ALA A 29 -5.22 8.67 5.70
CA ALA A 29 -4.59 9.88 6.20
C ALA A 29 -5.62 10.69 6.99
N GLN A 30 -5.33 10.98 8.26
CA GLN A 30 -6.26 11.64 9.19
C GLN A 30 -7.62 10.91 9.26
N GLY A 31 -7.59 9.57 9.28
CA GLY A 31 -8.77 8.71 9.36
C GLY A 31 -9.57 8.57 8.06
N LYS A 32 -9.21 9.32 7.01
CA LYS A 32 -9.84 9.19 5.70
C LYS A 32 -9.10 8.15 4.88
N GLY A 33 -9.73 7.00 4.63
CA GLY A 33 -9.29 5.98 3.67
C GLY A 33 -10.05 6.09 2.36
N ASN A 34 -10.66 4.99 1.91
CA ASN A 34 -11.39 4.88 0.65
C ASN A 34 -10.50 5.08 -0.59
N ARG A 35 -9.26 4.58 -0.54
CA ARG A 35 -8.25 4.73 -1.59
C ARG A 35 -7.76 3.38 -2.09
N GLU A 36 -8.67 2.45 -2.26
CA GLU A 36 -8.35 1.06 -2.58
C GLU A 36 -7.86 0.93 -4.03
N GLN A 37 -6.76 0.20 -4.21
CA GLN A 37 -6.34 -0.33 -5.52
C GLN A 37 -6.08 -1.82 -5.37
N GLN A 38 -6.53 -2.60 -6.34
CA GLN A 38 -6.41 -4.06 -6.32
C GLN A 38 -5.70 -4.57 -7.56
N PHE A 39 -4.87 -5.60 -7.38
CA PHE A 39 -4.05 -6.20 -8.42
C PHE A 39 -4.10 -7.72 -8.34
N HIS A 40 -4.10 -8.39 -9.49
CA HIS A 40 -3.59 -9.76 -9.57
C HIS A 40 -2.06 -9.72 -9.69
N LEU A 41 -1.38 -10.78 -9.28
CA LEU A 41 0.08 -10.86 -9.37
C LEU A 41 0.51 -11.61 -10.63
N TRP A 42 1.69 -11.29 -11.16
CA TRP A 42 2.30 -11.97 -12.30
C TRP A 42 2.97 -13.31 -11.94
N PHE A 43 2.70 -13.80 -10.74
CA PHE A 43 3.17 -15.05 -10.17
C PHE A 43 2.12 -15.57 -9.18
N ASP A 44 2.25 -16.85 -8.80
CA ASP A 44 1.47 -17.43 -7.70
C ASP A 44 2.12 -17.06 -6.35
N PRO A 45 1.49 -16.21 -5.51
CA PRO A 45 2.10 -15.77 -4.26
C PRO A 45 2.16 -16.86 -3.17
N THR A 46 1.64 -18.07 -3.44
CA THR A 46 1.60 -19.18 -2.49
C THR A 46 2.75 -20.19 -2.66
N THR A 47 3.46 -20.15 -3.79
CA THR A 47 4.47 -21.16 -4.13
C THR A 47 5.88 -20.73 -3.74
N GLU A 48 6.17 -19.42 -3.76
CA GLU A 48 7.48 -18.87 -3.41
C GLU A 48 7.36 -17.59 -2.57
N PHE A 49 8.45 -17.22 -1.90
CA PHE A 49 8.50 -15.97 -1.15
C PHE A 49 8.88 -14.81 -2.07
N HIS A 50 8.02 -13.79 -2.08
CA HIS A 50 8.23 -12.52 -2.77
C HIS A 50 8.47 -11.38 -1.79
N THR A 51 9.09 -10.29 -2.26
CA THR A 51 9.38 -9.12 -1.43
C THR A 51 8.31 -8.07 -1.62
N TYR A 52 7.57 -7.76 -0.55
CA TYR A 52 6.61 -6.66 -0.51
C TYR A 52 7.24 -5.51 0.28
N SER A 53 7.25 -4.32 -0.28
CA SER A 53 7.94 -3.17 0.32
C SER A 53 7.12 -1.90 0.23
N ILE A 54 7.22 -1.09 1.28
CA ILE A 54 6.70 0.28 1.32
C ILE A 54 7.91 1.20 1.42
N LEU A 55 8.09 2.06 0.41
CA LEU A 55 8.94 3.25 0.52
C LEU A 55 8.03 4.39 0.92
N TRP A 56 8.22 4.93 2.13
CA TRP A 56 7.42 6.03 2.65
C TRP A 56 8.33 7.15 3.10
N ASN A 57 8.18 8.33 2.49
CA ASN A 57 8.92 9.53 2.85
C ASN A 57 8.00 10.76 2.82
N PRO A 58 8.46 11.96 3.22
CA PRO A 58 7.59 13.15 3.29
C PRO A 58 6.93 13.57 1.97
N GLN A 59 7.41 13.07 0.83
CA GLN A 59 6.93 13.43 -0.50
C GLN A 59 5.97 12.38 -1.10
N ARG A 60 6.11 11.10 -0.73
CA ARG A 60 5.37 10.01 -1.37
C ARG A 60 5.37 8.71 -0.58
N ILE A 61 4.44 7.83 -0.96
CA ILE A 61 4.41 6.42 -0.62
C ILE A 61 4.50 5.64 -1.92
N VAL A 62 5.42 4.68 -2.01
CA VAL A 62 5.51 3.74 -3.13
C VAL A 62 5.34 2.33 -2.61
N PHE A 63 4.40 1.60 -3.20
CA PHE A 63 4.18 0.18 -2.95
C PHE A 63 4.95 -0.62 -4.01
N LEU A 64 5.77 -1.58 -3.57
CA LEU A 64 6.57 -2.40 -4.45
C LEU A 64 6.35 -3.89 -4.21
N VAL A 65 6.38 -4.65 -5.30
CA VAL A 65 6.44 -6.11 -5.32
C VAL A 65 7.72 -6.50 -6.08
N ASP A 66 8.65 -7.17 -5.43
CA ASP A 66 9.98 -7.53 -5.97
C ASP A 66 10.75 -6.35 -6.59
N ARG A 67 10.66 -5.17 -5.95
CA ARG A 67 11.22 -3.88 -6.41
C ARG A 67 10.55 -3.30 -7.66
N ILE A 68 9.44 -3.88 -8.11
CA ILE A 68 8.59 -3.32 -9.17
C ILE A 68 7.53 -2.44 -8.48
N PRO A 69 7.51 -1.11 -8.73
CA PRO A 69 6.47 -0.26 -8.19
C PRO A 69 5.11 -0.61 -8.80
N ILE A 70 4.09 -0.73 -7.96
CA ILE A 70 2.70 -1.01 -8.42
C ILE A 70 1.79 0.20 -8.21
N ARG A 71 2.13 1.07 -7.24
CA ARG A 71 1.37 2.24 -6.85
C ARG A 71 2.29 3.30 -6.26
N GLU A 72 2.03 4.56 -6.61
CA GLU A 72 2.60 5.75 -5.96
C GLU A 72 1.45 6.62 -5.43
N PHE A 73 1.52 7.02 -4.17
CA PHE A 73 0.64 8.02 -3.56
C PHE A 73 1.48 9.24 -3.19
N LYS A 74 1.31 10.34 -3.92
CA LYS A 74 2.09 11.57 -3.74
C LYS A 74 1.51 12.42 -2.62
N ASN A 75 2.39 13.10 -1.88
CA ASN A 75 1.98 14.15 -0.97
C ASN A 75 1.40 15.33 -1.79
N MET A 76 0.09 15.55 -1.63
CA MET A 76 -0.65 16.65 -2.24
C MET A 76 -1.33 17.54 -1.17
N GLU A 77 -0.70 17.70 0.00
CA GLU A 77 -1.19 18.60 1.05
C GLU A 77 -1.41 20.03 0.54
N SER A 78 -0.59 20.50 -0.42
CA SER A 78 -0.75 21.81 -1.08
C SER A 78 -2.05 21.94 -1.88
N LYS A 79 -2.71 20.82 -2.20
CA LYS A 79 -4.02 20.75 -2.85
C LYS A 79 -5.13 20.28 -1.89
N GLY A 80 -4.86 20.28 -0.58
CA GLY A 80 -5.82 19.89 0.44
C GLY A 80 -6.00 18.37 0.63
N VAL A 81 -5.12 17.53 0.07
CA VAL A 81 -5.15 16.08 0.30
C VAL A 81 -4.21 15.74 1.46
N SER A 82 -4.77 15.27 2.57
CA SER A 82 -3.99 14.79 3.72
C SER A 82 -3.02 13.69 3.32
N PHE A 83 -1.83 13.71 3.92
CA PHE A 83 -0.78 12.72 3.69
C PHE A 83 -0.20 12.25 5.04
N PRO A 84 0.09 10.95 5.21
CA PRO A 84 0.63 10.44 6.47
C PRO A 84 2.09 10.86 6.58
N LYS A 85 2.37 11.97 7.27
CA LYS A 85 3.74 12.51 7.42
C LYS A 85 4.10 12.88 8.86
N ASN A 86 3.10 13.21 9.67
CA ASN A 86 3.31 13.79 11.00
C ASN A 86 3.05 12.79 12.15
N GLN A 87 2.42 11.65 11.87
CA GLN A 87 2.14 10.63 12.88
C GLN A 87 3.12 9.47 12.75
N PRO A 88 3.92 9.17 13.78
CA PRO A 88 4.75 7.97 13.79
C PRO A 88 3.86 6.72 13.72
N MET A 89 4.21 5.78 12.84
CA MET A 89 3.46 4.53 12.65
C MET A 89 4.26 3.32 13.14
N ARG A 90 3.54 2.24 13.42
CA ARG A 90 4.12 0.91 13.71
C ARG A 90 3.83 -0.02 12.53
N VAL A 91 4.71 -1.00 12.33
CA VAL A 91 4.48 -2.07 11.37
C VAL A 91 3.65 -3.16 12.04
N TYR A 92 2.59 -3.59 11.36
CA TYR A 92 1.73 -4.68 11.78
C TYR A 92 1.71 -5.78 10.72
N SER A 93 1.44 -7.00 11.15
CA SER A 93 1.08 -8.12 10.29
C SER A 93 0.08 -8.99 11.04
N SER A 94 -0.96 -9.42 10.34
CA SER A 94 -2.02 -10.25 10.91
C SER A 94 -2.56 -11.19 9.84
N LEU A 95 -3.17 -12.29 10.29
CA LEU A 95 -3.99 -13.19 9.47
C LEU A 95 -5.34 -13.29 10.17
N TRP A 96 -6.42 -12.94 9.47
CA TRP A 96 -7.75 -12.82 10.06
C TRP A 96 -8.84 -13.09 9.02
N ASN A 97 -10.06 -13.38 9.49
CA ASN A 97 -11.21 -13.65 8.64
C ASN A 97 -11.95 -12.37 8.25
N ALA A 98 -12.16 -12.15 6.96
CA ALA A 98 -12.77 -10.96 6.38
C ALA A 98 -13.95 -11.31 5.45
N ASP A 99 -14.76 -12.29 5.87
CA ASP A 99 -15.86 -12.89 5.11
C ASP A 99 -16.81 -11.90 4.43
N ASP A 100 -17.04 -10.74 5.04
CA ASP A 100 -18.03 -9.78 4.56
C ASP A 100 -17.60 -9.06 3.27
N TRP A 101 -16.31 -9.12 2.90
CA TRP A 101 -15.83 -8.36 1.75
C TRP A 101 -14.65 -8.98 0.98
N ALA A 102 -13.80 -9.82 1.61
CA ALA A 102 -12.50 -10.18 1.04
C ALA A 102 -12.58 -10.94 -0.29
N THR A 103 -13.33 -12.04 -0.35
CA THR A 103 -13.35 -12.89 -1.55
C THR A 103 -14.61 -12.62 -2.38
N GLN A 104 -14.41 -12.11 -3.60
CA GLN A 104 -15.49 -11.76 -4.55
C GLN A 104 -16.53 -10.80 -3.96
N GLY A 105 -16.07 -9.80 -3.20
CA GLY A 105 -16.96 -8.85 -2.52
C GLY A 105 -17.78 -9.51 -1.41
N GLY A 106 -17.21 -10.52 -0.73
CA GLY A 106 -17.83 -11.22 0.39
C GLY A 106 -18.81 -12.34 0.02
N ARG A 107 -18.92 -12.69 -1.27
CA ARG A 107 -19.79 -13.80 -1.73
C ARG A 107 -19.26 -15.18 -1.34
N VAL A 108 -17.94 -15.32 -1.28
CA VAL A 108 -17.29 -16.57 -0.88
C VAL A 108 -16.81 -16.41 0.55
N LYS A 109 -17.20 -17.36 1.41
CA LYS A 109 -16.87 -17.39 2.84
C LYS A 109 -15.74 -18.35 3.13
N ALA A 110 -15.02 -18.13 4.23
CA ALA A 110 -13.97 -19.01 4.70
C ALA A 110 -14.52 -20.41 5.02
N ASP A 111 -13.94 -21.41 4.37
CA ASP A 111 -14.22 -22.81 4.66
C ASP A 111 -13.31 -23.31 5.78
N TRP A 112 -13.80 -23.26 7.01
CA TRP A 112 -13.05 -23.64 8.21
C TRP A 112 -12.68 -25.13 8.26
N SER A 113 -13.28 -25.99 7.44
CA SER A 113 -12.82 -27.38 7.31
C SER A 113 -11.43 -27.49 6.68
N LYS A 114 -10.97 -26.44 5.99
CA LYS A 114 -9.62 -26.33 5.39
C LYS A 114 -8.59 -25.71 6.32
N ALA A 115 -8.94 -25.42 7.57
CA ALA A 115 -8.00 -24.91 8.56
C ALA A 115 -6.90 -25.96 8.88
N PRO A 116 -5.68 -25.52 9.26
CA PRO A 116 -5.27 -24.13 9.47
C PRO A 116 -4.94 -23.39 8.18
N PHE A 117 -5.31 -22.10 8.13
CA PHE A 117 -4.79 -21.16 7.14
C PHE A 117 -3.42 -20.65 7.58
N ILE A 118 -2.42 -20.71 6.71
CA ILE A 118 -1.03 -20.40 7.08
C ILE A 118 -0.49 -19.30 6.17
N ALA A 119 0.00 -18.22 6.78
CA ALA A 119 0.80 -17.19 6.12
C ALA A 119 2.22 -17.24 6.69
N SER A 120 3.23 -17.26 5.82
CA SER A 120 4.64 -17.35 6.22
C SER A 120 5.39 -16.07 5.89
N PHE A 121 6.19 -15.57 6.83
CA PHE A 121 6.99 -14.35 6.69
C PHE A 121 8.47 -14.66 6.92
N LYS A 122 9.35 -14.02 6.15
CA LYS A 122 10.81 -14.10 6.38
C LYS A 122 11.49 -12.81 5.95
N LYS A 123 12.73 -12.62 6.40
CA LYS A 123 13.60 -11.50 6.02
C LYS A 123 12.96 -10.12 6.26
N TYR A 124 12.36 -9.93 7.44
CA TYR A 124 11.94 -8.60 7.88
C TYR A 124 13.11 -7.62 7.84
N ASN A 125 12.91 -6.47 7.19
CA ASN A 125 13.89 -5.40 7.10
C ASN A 125 13.17 -4.07 7.25
N ALA A 126 13.74 -3.18 8.07
CA ALA A 126 13.26 -1.82 8.21
C ALA A 126 14.48 -0.88 8.28
N ASN A 127 14.47 0.15 7.43
CA ASN A 127 15.34 1.32 7.52
C ASN A 127 14.42 2.52 7.69
N ALA A 128 14.32 3.05 8.91
CA ALA A 128 13.29 4.01 9.28
C ALA A 128 13.80 5.07 10.25
N CYS A 129 13.14 6.23 10.23
CA CYS A 129 13.28 7.26 11.24
C CYS A 129 12.49 6.85 12.49
N ILE A 130 13.18 6.46 13.55
CA ILE A 130 12.55 6.04 14.81
C ILE A 130 12.28 7.28 15.66
N VAL A 131 11.04 7.42 16.14
CA VAL A 131 10.68 8.48 17.08
C VAL A 131 10.74 7.93 18.50
N ALA A 132 11.67 8.46 19.29
CA ALA A 132 11.84 8.14 20.70
C ALA A 132 11.71 9.42 21.53
N SER A 133 10.90 9.41 22.59
CA SER A 133 10.65 10.58 23.45
C SER A 133 10.29 11.87 22.67
N GLY A 134 9.54 11.72 21.57
CA GLY A 134 9.10 12.83 20.73
C GLY A 134 10.14 13.37 19.74
N THR A 135 11.35 12.80 19.71
CA THR A 135 12.42 13.20 18.77
C THR A 135 12.67 12.11 17.73
N SER A 136 12.77 12.51 16.46
CA SER A 136 13.09 11.62 15.34
C SER A 136 14.59 11.33 15.26
N SER A 137 14.97 10.09 14.97
CA SER A 137 16.36 9.70 14.68
C SER A 137 16.87 10.28 13.36
N CYS A 138 15.98 10.68 12.46
CA CYS A 138 16.33 11.46 11.29
C CYS A 138 16.34 12.93 11.68
N GLY A 139 17.54 13.50 11.84
CA GLY A 139 17.72 14.90 12.23
C GLY A 139 17.24 15.89 11.16
N SER A 140 16.98 17.13 11.58
CA SER A 140 16.56 18.25 10.71
C SER A 140 17.69 18.86 9.86
N SER A 141 18.92 18.36 9.99
CA SER A 141 20.09 18.86 9.27
C SER A 141 20.30 18.10 7.96
N SER A 142 19.97 18.78 6.86
CA SER A 142 20.53 18.52 5.54
C SER A 142 22.06 18.56 5.63
N GLY A 143 22.67 17.39 5.67
CA GLY A 143 24.12 17.26 5.74
C GLY A 143 24.49 15.80 5.65
N THR A 144 24.55 15.28 4.41
CA THR A 144 25.35 14.11 4.00
C THR A 144 25.66 13.11 5.11
N THR A 145 24.63 12.50 5.71
CA THR A 145 24.77 11.14 6.20
C THR A 145 24.54 10.27 4.98
N SER A 146 25.57 9.56 4.52
CA SER A 146 25.56 8.67 3.36
C SER A 146 24.63 7.45 3.51
N GLY A 147 23.50 7.56 4.24
CA GLY A 147 22.66 6.45 4.69
C GLY A 147 21.14 6.58 4.48
N SER A 148 20.61 7.73 4.05
CA SER A 148 19.16 7.93 3.92
C SER A 148 18.69 8.41 2.54
N ASN A 149 19.25 7.83 1.46
CA ASN A 149 18.82 8.06 0.07
C ASN A 149 17.29 7.91 -0.10
N TRP A 150 16.67 7.00 0.67
CA TRP A 150 15.24 6.72 0.61
C TRP A 150 14.35 7.90 1.06
N LEU A 151 14.84 8.81 1.92
CA LEU A 151 14.03 9.90 2.49
C LEU A 151 13.65 10.96 1.44
N THR A 152 14.39 11.04 0.34
CA THR A 152 14.12 11.90 -0.81
C THR A 152 13.97 11.09 -2.10
N GLN A 153 13.86 9.77 -2.00
CA GLN A 153 13.80 8.91 -3.16
C GLN A 153 12.50 9.10 -3.92
N GLU A 154 12.63 9.13 -5.24
CA GLU A 154 11.55 9.24 -6.21
C GLU A 154 11.59 8.06 -7.18
N LEU A 155 10.48 7.81 -7.87
CA LEU A 155 10.51 6.95 -9.05
C LEU A 155 11.15 7.71 -10.21
N ASP A 156 12.16 7.09 -10.82
CA ASP A 156 12.69 7.54 -12.11
C ASP A 156 11.71 7.21 -13.24
N SER A 157 12.01 7.67 -14.46
CA SER A 157 11.17 7.44 -15.64
C SER A 157 10.92 5.93 -15.88
N ALA A 158 11.95 5.10 -15.70
CA ALA A 158 11.83 3.65 -15.86
C ALA A 158 10.92 3.01 -14.79
N GLY A 159 11.01 3.46 -13.55
CA GLY A 159 10.14 3.05 -12.45
C GLY A 159 8.68 3.44 -12.72
N LEU A 160 8.44 4.66 -13.21
CA LEU A 160 7.10 5.11 -13.59
C LEU A 160 6.53 4.30 -14.77
N GLU A 161 7.34 3.99 -15.78
CA GLU A 161 6.92 3.15 -16.91
C GLU A 161 6.56 1.73 -16.47
N ARG A 162 7.37 1.12 -15.60
CA ARG A 162 7.08 -0.20 -15.02
C ARG A 162 5.79 -0.18 -14.21
N MET A 163 5.58 0.85 -13.38
CA MET A 163 4.34 0.99 -12.62
C MET A 163 3.13 1.10 -13.54
N LYS A 164 3.20 1.92 -14.59
CA LYS A 164 2.13 2.03 -15.60
C LYS A 164 1.88 0.70 -16.30
N TRP A 165 2.93 -0.07 -16.61
CA TRP A 165 2.78 -1.39 -17.20
C TRP A 165 2.09 -2.37 -16.24
N VAL A 166 2.46 -2.38 -14.95
CA VAL A 166 1.76 -3.20 -13.95
C VAL A 166 0.29 -2.81 -13.86
N GLN A 167 0.01 -1.51 -13.72
CA GLN A 167 -1.36 -1.00 -13.62
C GLN A 167 -2.19 -1.36 -14.86
N LYS A 168 -1.60 -1.29 -16.05
CA LYS A 168 -2.28 -1.66 -17.31
C LYS A 168 -2.63 -3.14 -17.39
N ASN A 169 -1.76 -4.03 -16.92
CA ASN A 169 -1.89 -5.47 -17.17
C ASN A 169 -2.47 -6.26 -15.98
N TYR A 170 -2.38 -5.71 -14.76
CA TYR A 170 -2.66 -6.47 -13.53
C TYR A 170 -3.63 -5.80 -12.57
N MET A 171 -3.91 -4.50 -12.73
CA MET A 171 -4.86 -3.80 -11.85
C MET A 171 -6.29 -4.20 -12.20
N VAL A 172 -7.06 -4.59 -11.19
CA VAL A 172 -8.47 -5.03 -11.32
C VAL A 172 -9.46 -4.06 -10.69
N TYR A 173 -9.01 -3.22 -9.77
CA TYR A 173 -9.80 -2.13 -9.21
C TYR A 173 -8.94 -0.91 -8.94
N ASN A 174 -9.49 0.28 -9.21
CA ASN A 174 -8.86 1.55 -8.91
C ASN A 174 -9.90 2.56 -8.47
N TYR A 175 -9.85 3.01 -7.22
CA TYR A 175 -10.75 4.04 -6.70
C TYR A 175 -10.73 5.33 -7.55
N CYS A 176 -9.60 5.67 -8.19
CA CYS A 176 -9.48 6.82 -9.08
C CYS A 176 -10.23 6.69 -10.41
N ALA A 177 -10.79 5.52 -10.72
CA ALA A 177 -11.62 5.29 -11.91
C ALA A 177 -13.07 4.94 -11.56
N ASP A 178 -13.41 4.91 -10.26
CA ASP A 178 -14.71 4.46 -9.77
C ASP A 178 -15.71 5.62 -9.64
N LEU A 179 -16.32 5.98 -10.77
CA LEU A 179 -17.33 7.04 -10.83
C LEU A 179 -18.63 6.68 -10.10
N GLN A 180 -18.91 5.39 -9.91
CA GLN A 180 -20.10 4.96 -9.18
C GLN A 180 -19.94 5.25 -7.68
N ARG A 181 -18.75 5.01 -7.14
CA ARG A 181 -18.43 5.33 -5.75
C ARG A 181 -18.22 6.82 -5.52
N PHE A 182 -17.73 7.55 -6.52
CA PHE A 182 -17.49 8.99 -6.46
C PHE A 182 -18.36 9.78 -7.47
N PRO A 183 -19.70 9.77 -7.32
CA PRO A 183 -20.60 10.40 -8.29
C PRO A 183 -20.49 11.93 -8.31
N GLN A 184 -19.92 12.53 -7.27
CA GLN A 184 -19.71 13.99 -7.15
C GLN A 184 -18.34 14.44 -7.66
N GLY A 185 -17.58 13.55 -8.30
CA GLY A 185 -16.23 13.81 -8.80
C GLY A 185 -15.18 12.98 -8.08
N LEU A 186 -14.15 12.60 -8.84
CA LEU A 186 -13.04 11.79 -8.36
C LEU A 186 -12.21 12.55 -7.31
N PRO A 187 -11.54 11.84 -6.38
CA PRO A 187 -10.64 12.46 -5.40
C PRO A 187 -9.56 13.34 -6.06
N THR A 188 -9.20 14.46 -5.43
CA THR A 188 -8.25 15.45 -5.96
C THR A 188 -6.89 14.86 -6.33
N GLU A 189 -6.43 13.86 -5.58
CA GLU A 189 -5.19 13.14 -5.84
C GLU A 189 -5.23 12.34 -7.15
N CYS A 190 -6.41 12.00 -7.66
CA CYS A 190 -6.61 11.25 -8.89
C CYS A 190 -6.61 12.14 -10.14
N THR A 191 -6.90 13.43 -10.01
CA THR A 191 -7.08 14.34 -11.16
C THR A 191 -5.77 14.93 -11.68
N THR A 192 -4.64 14.65 -11.02
CA THR A 192 -3.32 15.19 -11.43
C THR A 192 -2.49 14.20 -12.26
N THR A 193 -3.10 13.18 -12.86
CA THR A 193 -2.40 12.29 -13.80
C THR A 193 -2.39 12.92 -15.19
N SER A 194 -1.36 13.74 -15.46
CA SER A 194 -0.84 13.99 -16.80
C SER A 194 0.65 13.66 -16.79
#